data_AF-A0AB38FP79-F1
#
_entry.id   AF-A0AB38FP79-F1
#
_cell.length_a   1.000
_cell.length_b   1.000
_cell.length_c   1.000
_cell.angle_alpha   90.00
_cell.angle_beta   90.00
_cell.angle_gamma   90.00
#
_symmetry.space_group_name_H-M   'P 1'
#
loop_
_entity.id
_entity.type
_entity.pdbx_description
1 polymer ?
#
loop_
_entity_poly.entity_id
_entity_poly.type
_entity_poly.pdbx_seq_one_letter_code
_entity_poly.pdbx_strand_id
1 'polypeptide(L)'
;MAAFRVVLDACVLLPRTLTNLLLTLADAEVFRPVWTPDLLAEVERNLSGEQFGKSPEQAARRVQQMRRVFPLAEEESRGYRELIPAMANDPKDRHVLAAAVRSGAAQIVTANLKDFPPAALDPFDIEAIDPDEFLCDQLDLDPAAVFECIHVLVARNALPPRTVGEMLESLEPLTPRFVGALRAGLFAPYEDPAAGAAPAASSLPELTDEQIDSLPPEVRQTYRQLRAMDPVERVRFLGHAELVSAVWAFLTPVCVDGDLWSVWPNVDPEFRVVLAQKWVQDNHYQMTVDGWDGHAVAAALAGPTPNHPLWVHFERVHVRSFRTMLPDPATWGISSAARMVAPGVEALYVLDVSTLEGGLWQPNDPRYVCPVLMRFVDGRWLVRNLGSEENPAIPN
;
A
#
# COMPACT_ATOMS: atom_id res chain seq x y z
N MET A 1 25.82 -17.59 -7.46
CA MET A 1 24.77 -17.49 -8.49
C MET A 1 25.08 -16.26 -9.34
N ALA A 2 24.95 -16.37 -10.66
CA ALA A 2 25.02 -15.18 -11.52
C ALA A 2 23.83 -14.28 -11.15
N ALA A 3 24.09 -13.03 -10.80
CA ALA A 3 23.03 -12.10 -10.44
C ALA A 3 22.26 -11.69 -11.70
N PHE A 4 20.92 -11.67 -11.62
CA PHE A 4 20.04 -11.23 -12.68
C PHE A 4 20.27 -9.74 -12.96
N ARG A 5 20.91 -9.42 -14.11
CA ARG A 5 21.25 -8.06 -14.51
C ARG A 5 20.21 -7.51 -15.48
N VAL A 6 19.84 -6.26 -15.25
CA VAL A 6 18.82 -5.56 -16.04
C VAL A 6 19.34 -4.18 -16.40
N VAL A 7 19.28 -3.82 -17.67
CA VAL A 7 19.59 -2.46 -18.11
C VAL A 7 18.35 -1.60 -17.95
N LEU A 8 18.47 -0.48 -17.24
CA LEU A 8 17.39 0.50 -17.11
C LEU A 8 17.59 1.62 -18.13
N ASP A 9 16.65 1.78 -19.05
CA ASP A 9 16.68 2.85 -20.05
C ASP A 9 16.46 4.24 -19.41
N ALA A 10 16.91 5.30 -20.09
CA ALA A 10 16.75 6.67 -19.62
C ALA A 10 15.28 7.02 -19.38
N CYS A 11 14.36 6.56 -20.25
CA CYS A 11 12.94 6.88 -20.16
C CYS A 11 12.28 6.43 -18.84
N VAL A 12 12.72 5.31 -18.25
CA VAL A 12 12.19 4.78 -16.96
C VAL A 12 12.90 5.38 -15.75
N LEU A 13 14.07 6.00 -15.97
CA LEU A 13 14.85 6.72 -14.96
C LEU A 13 14.45 8.21 -14.82
N LEU A 14 13.50 8.70 -15.62
CA LEU A 14 13.00 10.07 -15.53
C LEU A 14 11.86 10.21 -14.50
N PRO A 15 10.73 9.47 -14.59
CA PRO A 15 9.60 9.63 -13.69
C PRO A 15 10.00 9.24 -12.27
N ARG A 16 9.90 10.19 -11.34
CA ARG A 16 10.46 10.04 -9.98
C ARG A 16 9.93 8.81 -9.26
N THR A 17 8.62 8.55 -9.30
CA THR A 17 8.04 7.40 -8.57
C THR A 17 8.50 6.07 -9.15
N LEU A 18 8.47 5.92 -10.48
CA LEU A 18 8.92 4.70 -11.15
C LEU A 18 10.41 4.43 -10.89
N THR A 19 11.25 5.45 -11.04
CA THR A 19 12.68 5.32 -10.76
C THR A 19 12.95 4.95 -9.30
N ASN A 20 12.25 5.56 -8.35
CA ASN A 20 12.42 5.21 -6.94
C ASN A 20 12.06 3.74 -6.69
N LEU A 21 10.97 3.23 -7.26
CA LEU A 21 10.55 1.84 -7.08
C LEU A 21 11.59 0.88 -7.68
N LEU A 22 11.99 1.08 -8.94
CA LEU A 22 13.01 0.27 -9.61
C LEU A 22 14.33 0.25 -8.84
N LEU A 23 14.79 1.41 -8.35
CA LEU A 23 16.02 1.47 -7.55
C LEU A 23 15.85 0.88 -6.15
N THR A 24 14.65 0.89 -5.56
CA THR A 24 14.42 0.24 -4.25
C THR A 24 14.42 -1.28 -4.40
N LEU A 25 13.82 -1.81 -5.47
CA LEU A 25 13.89 -3.24 -5.82
C LEU A 25 15.34 -3.69 -6.07
N ALA A 26 16.12 -2.86 -6.77
CA ALA A 26 17.55 -3.09 -6.97
C ALA A 26 18.36 -3.07 -5.67
N ASP A 27 18.06 -2.15 -4.75
CA ASP A 27 18.70 -2.06 -3.42
C ASP A 27 18.37 -3.29 -2.55
N ALA A 28 17.16 -3.84 -2.71
CA ALA A 28 16.72 -5.11 -2.11
C ALA A 28 17.24 -6.37 -2.84
N GLU A 29 18.18 -6.21 -3.78
CA GLU A 29 18.80 -7.28 -4.55
C GLU A 29 17.85 -8.14 -5.41
N VAL A 30 16.63 -7.65 -5.71
CA VAL A 30 15.68 -8.32 -6.63
C VAL A 30 16.29 -8.46 -8.03
N PHE A 31 17.02 -7.43 -8.47
CA PHE A 31 17.85 -7.45 -9.67
C PHE A 31 19.05 -6.52 -9.52
N ARG A 32 20.04 -6.64 -10.42
CA ARG A 32 21.18 -5.73 -10.48
C ARG A 32 21.01 -4.73 -11.63
N PRO A 33 20.92 -3.43 -11.35
CA PRO A 33 20.75 -2.43 -12.40
C PRO A 33 22.08 -2.21 -13.14
N VAL A 34 21.97 -1.99 -14.44
CA VAL A 34 23.09 -1.62 -15.32
C VAL A 34 22.69 -0.38 -16.12
N TRP A 35 23.62 0.56 -16.28
CA TRP A 35 23.46 1.72 -17.15
C TRP A 35 24.81 2.19 -17.65
N THR A 36 24.82 3.03 -18.67
CA THR A 36 26.04 3.64 -19.18
C THR A 36 26.23 5.06 -18.67
N PRO A 37 27.47 5.59 -18.70
CA PRO A 37 27.71 7.02 -18.47
C PRO A 37 26.93 7.92 -19.44
N ASP A 38 26.76 7.51 -20.70
CA ASP A 38 26.03 8.28 -21.72
C ASP A 38 24.53 8.33 -21.39
N LEU A 39 23.98 7.22 -20.87
CA LEU A 39 22.59 7.11 -20.41
C LEU A 39 22.32 8.02 -19.19
N LEU A 40 23.18 8.00 -18.17
CA LEU A 40 22.99 8.90 -17.02
C LEU A 40 23.20 10.37 -17.38
N ALA A 41 24.07 10.68 -18.35
CA ALA A 41 24.20 12.04 -18.88
C ALA A 41 22.94 12.48 -19.64
N GLU A 42 22.24 11.56 -20.31
CA GLU A 42 20.93 11.83 -20.89
C GLU A 42 19.85 12.07 -19.82
N VAL A 43 19.79 11.24 -18.79
CA VAL A 43 18.88 11.44 -17.65
C VAL A 43 19.10 12.81 -17.02
N GLU A 44 20.35 13.21 -16.78
CA GLU A 44 20.69 14.52 -16.22
C GLU A 44 20.18 15.67 -17.10
N ARG A 45 20.45 15.62 -18.41
CA ARG A 45 20.00 16.63 -19.39
C ARG A 45 18.49 16.73 -19.42
N ASN A 46 17.78 15.60 -19.52
CA ASN A 46 16.32 15.57 -19.61
C ASN A 46 15.66 16.09 -18.33
N LEU A 47 16.21 15.78 -17.15
CA LEU A 47 15.69 16.32 -15.88
C LEU A 47 15.81 17.85 -15.78
N SER A 48 16.89 18.42 -16.33
CA SER A 48 17.10 19.87 -16.38
C SER A 48 16.34 20.57 -17.52
N GLY A 49 15.70 19.82 -18.41
CA GLY A 49 14.92 20.33 -19.54
C GLY A 49 13.54 20.85 -19.12
N GLU A 50 12.85 21.50 -20.07
CA GLU A 50 11.54 22.15 -19.84
C GLU A 50 10.46 21.18 -19.33
N GLN A 51 10.54 19.90 -19.70
CA GLN A 51 9.55 18.88 -19.32
C GLN A 51 9.55 18.56 -17.81
N PHE A 52 10.72 18.51 -17.17
CA PHE A 52 10.85 18.12 -15.76
C PHE A 52 11.24 19.29 -14.85
N GLY A 53 11.78 20.37 -15.42
CA GLY A 53 11.97 21.66 -14.77
C GLY A 53 12.85 21.64 -13.51
N LYS A 54 13.74 20.65 -13.36
CA LYS A 54 14.70 20.61 -12.25
C LYS A 54 15.84 21.58 -12.50
N SER A 55 16.38 22.15 -11.43
CA SER A 55 17.62 22.91 -11.58
C SER A 55 18.76 21.96 -12.00
N PRO A 56 19.79 22.44 -12.73
CA PRO A 56 20.96 21.64 -13.06
C PRO A 56 21.59 20.96 -11.83
N GLU A 57 21.62 21.67 -10.70
CA GLU A 57 22.15 21.14 -9.43
C GLU A 57 21.27 20.01 -8.87
N GLN A 58 19.95 20.11 -9.00
CA GLN A 58 19.02 19.05 -8.58
C GLN A 58 19.16 17.79 -9.45
N ALA A 59 19.31 17.96 -10.77
CA ALA A 59 19.53 16.87 -11.72
C ALA A 59 20.87 16.17 -11.44
N ALA A 60 21.96 16.94 -11.34
CA ALA A 60 23.28 16.43 -11.01
C ALA A 60 23.31 15.70 -9.66
N ARG A 61 22.63 16.25 -8.63
CA ARG A 61 22.52 15.61 -7.31
C ARG A 61 21.84 14.24 -7.39
N ARG A 62 20.76 14.11 -8.16
CA ARG A 62 20.05 12.84 -8.34
C ARG A 62 20.96 11.78 -8.98
N VAL A 63 21.64 12.13 -10.07
CA VAL A 63 22.57 11.23 -10.78
C VAL A 63 23.74 10.83 -9.88
N GLN A 64 24.31 11.78 -9.12
CA GLN A 64 25.38 11.50 -8.17
C GLN A 64 24.93 10.55 -7.05
N GLN A 65 23.70 10.68 -6.55
CA GLN A 65 23.13 9.76 -5.57
C GLN A 65 22.99 8.35 -6.15
N MET A 66 22.51 8.21 -7.39
CA MET A 66 22.41 6.90 -8.06
C MET A 66 23.77 6.24 -8.18
N ARG A 67 24.80 6.96 -8.64
CA ARG A 67 26.19 6.44 -8.72
C ARG A 67 26.75 6.02 -7.36
N ARG A 68 26.41 6.77 -6.31
CA ARG A 68 26.88 6.47 -4.95
C ARG A 68 26.26 5.19 -4.38
N VAL A 69 24.97 4.97 -4.63
CA VAL A 69 24.25 3.78 -4.13
C VAL A 69 24.57 2.55 -4.97
N PHE A 70 24.73 2.71 -6.29
CA PHE A 70 25.00 1.62 -7.22
C PHE A 70 26.35 1.81 -7.94
N PRO A 71 27.49 1.69 -7.23
CA PRO A 71 28.80 1.96 -7.82
C PRO A 71 29.16 1.00 -8.97
N LEU A 72 28.60 -0.22 -8.96
CA LEU A 72 28.88 -1.24 -9.97
C LEU A 72 28.04 -1.07 -11.25
N ALA A 73 26.94 -0.31 -11.23
CA ALA A 73 26.00 -0.27 -12.36
C ALA A 73 26.62 0.30 -13.65
N GLU A 74 27.52 1.29 -13.54
CA GLU A 74 28.31 1.78 -14.68
C GLU A 74 29.50 0.88 -15.01
N GLU A 75 30.10 0.24 -14.00
CA GLU A 75 31.28 -0.61 -14.19
C GLU A 75 30.93 -1.87 -15.01
N GLU A 76 29.75 -2.45 -14.77
CA GLU A 76 29.25 -3.63 -15.48
C GLU A 76 29.04 -3.36 -16.99
N SER A 77 28.86 -2.10 -17.41
CA SER A 77 28.75 -1.73 -18.82
C SER A 77 30.09 -1.33 -19.46
N ARG A 78 31.22 -1.38 -18.74
CA ARG A 78 32.51 -0.90 -19.23
C ARG A 78 32.90 -1.54 -20.57
N GLY A 79 33.21 -0.69 -21.56
CA GLY A 79 33.54 -1.13 -22.92
C GLY A 79 32.33 -1.28 -23.86
N TYR A 80 31.12 -0.89 -23.44
CA TYR A 80 29.94 -0.89 -24.31
C TYR A 80 30.13 -0.10 -25.62
N ARG A 81 30.90 0.99 -25.60
CA ARG A 81 31.08 1.85 -26.79
C ARG A 81 31.67 1.12 -28.00
N GLU A 82 32.47 0.08 -27.78
CA GLU A 82 33.05 -0.75 -28.85
C GLU A 82 31.97 -1.56 -29.59
N LEU A 83 30.85 -1.85 -28.92
CA LEU A 83 29.75 -2.65 -29.46
C LEU A 83 28.69 -1.78 -30.17
N ILE A 84 28.61 -0.47 -29.88
CA ILE A 84 27.63 0.45 -30.48
C ILE A 84 27.51 0.31 -32.01
N PRO A 85 28.60 0.23 -32.80
CA PRO A 85 28.49 0.11 -34.26
C PRO A 85 27.81 -1.17 -34.74
N ALA A 86 27.80 -2.23 -33.92
CA ALA A 86 27.19 -3.52 -34.23
C ALA A 86 25.70 -3.59 -33.84
N MET A 87 25.19 -2.60 -33.11
CA MET A 87 23.80 -2.61 -32.64
C MET A 87 22.86 -2.15 -33.74
N ALA A 88 21.86 -2.99 -34.05
CA ALA A 88 20.92 -2.78 -35.15
C ALA A 88 19.60 -2.10 -34.74
N ASN A 89 19.49 -1.66 -33.48
CA ASN A 89 18.33 -0.95 -32.94
C ASN A 89 18.42 0.57 -33.24
N ASP A 90 17.49 1.38 -32.68
CA ASP A 90 17.46 2.83 -32.95
C ASP A 90 18.85 3.47 -32.72
N PRO A 91 19.35 4.29 -33.66
CA PRO A 91 20.68 4.90 -33.55
C PRO A 91 20.97 5.65 -32.25
N LYS A 92 19.96 6.25 -31.61
CA LYS A 92 20.11 6.97 -30.35
C LYS A 92 20.26 6.00 -29.17
N ASP A 93 19.56 4.87 -29.23
CA ASP A 93 19.48 3.90 -28.13
C ASP A 93 20.48 2.74 -28.26
N ARG A 94 21.36 2.77 -29.26
CA ARG A 94 22.42 1.74 -29.45
C ARG A 94 23.32 1.57 -28.24
N HIS A 95 23.55 2.63 -27.47
CA HIS A 95 24.37 2.51 -26.26
C HIS A 95 23.69 1.69 -25.17
N VAL A 96 22.35 1.65 -25.12
CA VAL A 96 21.56 0.87 -24.16
C VAL A 96 21.70 -0.62 -24.48
N LEU A 97 21.48 -0.99 -25.75
CA LEU A 97 21.64 -2.38 -26.19
C LEU A 97 23.09 -2.85 -26.05
N ALA A 98 24.06 -2.01 -26.43
CA ALA A 98 25.48 -2.32 -26.24
C ALA A 98 25.85 -2.56 -24.77
N ALA A 99 25.21 -1.86 -23.83
CA ALA A 99 25.41 -2.07 -22.40
C ALA A 99 24.84 -3.41 -21.94
N ALA A 100 23.67 -3.79 -22.44
CA ALA A 100 23.04 -5.07 -22.13
C ALA A 100 23.91 -6.23 -22.60
N VAL A 101 24.40 -6.18 -23.85
CA VAL A 101 25.33 -7.16 -24.41
C VAL A 101 26.63 -7.22 -23.60
N ARG A 102 27.21 -6.07 -23.26
CA ARG A 102 28.49 -6.02 -22.53
C ARG A 102 28.39 -6.58 -21.10
N SER A 103 27.29 -6.28 -20.41
CA SER A 103 27.07 -6.69 -19.02
C SER A 103 26.49 -8.09 -18.88
N GLY A 104 26.02 -8.70 -19.98
CA GLY A 104 25.26 -9.95 -19.94
C GLY A 104 23.92 -9.77 -19.24
N ALA A 105 23.30 -8.60 -19.38
CA ALA A 105 21.94 -8.37 -18.91
C ALA A 105 20.97 -9.14 -19.78
N ALA A 106 20.01 -9.83 -19.15
CA ALA A 106 18.99 -10.58 -19.87
C ALA A 106 17.88 -9.66 -20.39
N GLN A 107 17.66 -8.53 -19.73
CA GLN A 107 16.54 -7.63 -20.02
C GLN A 107 16.96 -6.15 -20.08
N ILE A 108 16.27 -5.41 -20.95
CA ILE A 108 16.27 -3.94 -21.02
C ILE A 108 14.88 -3.46 -20.65
N VAL A 109 14.76 -2.70 -19.56
CA VAL A 109 13.48 -2.11 -19.15
C VAL A 109 13.32 -0.74 -19.82
N THR A 110 12.33 -0.61 -20.70
CA THR A 110 12.07 0.61 -21.49
C THR A 110 10.59 0.76 -21.83
N ALA A 111 10.08 1.98 -21.79
CA ALA A 111 8.74 2.31 -22.29
C ALA A 111 8.71 2.49 -23.83
N ASN A 112 9.87 2.50 -24.49
CA ASN A 112 10.02 2.74 -25.93
C ASN A 112 10.35 1.45 -26.69
N LEU A 113 9.57 0.39 -26.51
CA LEU A 113 9.82 -0.94 -27.10
C LEU A 113 10.11 -0.93 -28.61
N LYS A 114 9.52 -0.01 -29.36
CA LYS A 114 9.74 0.17 -30.80
C LYS A 114 11.22 0.47 -31.16
N ASP A 115 11.97 1.07 -30.24
CA ASP A 115 13.37 1.45 -30.43
C ASP A 115 14.30 0.24 -30.24
N PHE A 116 13.75 -0.89 -29.77
CA PHE A 116 14.41 -2.16 -29.50
C PHE A 116 13.66 -3.34 -30.17
N PRO A 117 13.61 -3.39 -31.52
CA PRO A 117 12.88 -4.45 -32.22
C PRO A 117 13.49 -5.84 -31.95
N PRO A 118 12.69 -6.91 -31.82
CA PRO A 118 13.19 -8.26 -31.52
C PRO A 118 14.33 -8.72 -32.43
N ALA A 119 14.26 -8.43 -33.73
CA ALA A 119 15.30 -8.78 -34.69
C ALA A 119 16.70 -8.18 -34.36
N ALA A 120 16.77 -7.08 -33.60
CA ALA A 120 18.01 -6.50 -33.13
C ALA A 120 18.50 -7.10 -31.80
N LEU A 121 17.59 -7.70 -31.01
CA LEU A 121 17.86 -8.23 -29.66
C LEU A 121 18.11 -9.74 -29.65
N ASP A 122 17.35 -10.51 -30.44
CA ASP A 122 17.41 -11.98 -30.54
C ASP A 122 18.84 -12.53 -30.74
N PRO A 123 19.74 -11.90 -31.53
CA PRO A 123 21.12 -12.41 -31.69
C PRO A 123 21.95 -12.42 -30.41
N PHE A 124 21.49 -11.74 -29.36
CA PHE A 124 22.20 -11.56 -28.10
C PHE A 124 21.47 -12.19 -26.91
N ASP A 125 20.34 -12.88 -27.14
CA ASP A 125 19.47 -13.43 -26.09
C ASP A 125 19.02 -12.36 -25.06
N ILE A 126 18.69 -11.16 -25.56
CA ILE A 126 18.23 -10.02 -24.76
C ILE A 126 16.76 -9.77 -25.06
N GLU A 127 15.99 -9.40 -24.05
CA GLU A 127 14.60 -8.99 -24.20
C GLU A 127 14.42 -7.51 -23.81
N ALA A 128 13.63 -6.77 -24.57
CA ALA A 128 13.16 -5.45 -24.15
C ALA A 128 11.76 -5.60 -23.56
N ILE A 129 11.57 -5.12 -22.33
CA ILE A 129 10.36 -5.30 -21.55
C ILE A 129 9.82 -3.94 -21.08
N ASP A 130 8.49 -3.79 -21.13
CA ASP A 130 7.82 -2.58 -20.63
C ASP A 130 7.95 -2.51 -19.10
N PRO A 131 8.15 -1.32 -18.49
CA PRO A 131 8.22 -1.21 -17.02
C PRO A 131 7.01 -1.78 -16.28
N ASP A 132 5.81 -1.72 -16.87
CA ASP A 132 4.60 -2.29 -16.27
C ASP A 132 4.68 -3.82 -16.20
N GLU A 133 5.10 -4.43 -17.30
CA GLU A 133 5.27 -5.88 -17.42
C GLU A 133 6.42 -6.38 -16.54
N PHE A 134 7.57 -5.69 -16.56
CA PHE A 134 8.70 -6.02 -15.71
C PHE A 134 8.34 -6.03 -14.22
N LEU A 135 7.58 -5.04 -13.76
CA LEU A 135 7.13 -4.97 -12.37
C LEU A 135 6.08 -6.05 -12.05
N CYS A 136 5.22 -6.43 -12.99
CA CYS A 136 4.34 -7.59 -12.83
C CYS A 136 5.16 -8.87 -12.66
N ASP A 137 6.18 -9.09 -13.49
CA ASP A 137 7.07 -10.26 -13.38
C ASP A 137 7.77 -10.31 -12.02
N GLN A 138 8.23 -9.15 -11.51
CA GLN A 138 8.84 -9.10 -10.19
C GLN A 138 7.84 -9.40 -9.08
N LEU A 139 6.59 -8.92 -9.21
CA LEU A 139 5.50 -9.18 -8.28
C LEU A 139 5.12 -10.66 -8.26
N ASP A 140 5.06 -11.30 -9.43
CA ASP A 140 4.74 -12.73 -9.55
C ASP A 140 5.88 -13.60 -9.03
N LEU A 141 7.14 -13.17 -9.20
CA LEU A 141 8.32 -13.91 -8.76
C LEU A 141 8.52 -13.85 -7.24
N ASP A 142 8.44 -12.66 -6.64
CA ASP A 142 8.57 -12.46 -5.20
C ASP A 142 7.64 -11.35 -4.70
N PRO A 143 6.36 -11.68 -4.42
CA PRO A 143 5.41 -10.70 -3.94
C PRO A 143 5.86 -10.01 -2.64
N ALA A 144 6.46 -10.78 -1.73
CA ALA A 144 6.86 -10.29 -0.42
C ALA A 144 7.96 -9.22 -0.53
N ALA A 145 9.00 -9.47 -1.33
CA ALA A 145 10.07 -8.51 -1.56
C ALA A 145 9.54 -7.21 -2.21
N VAL A 146 8.60 -7.32 -3.16
CA VAL A 146 7.99 -6.15 -3.81
C VAL A 146 7.16 -5.33 -2.81
N PHE A 147 6.34 -5.98 -1.96
CA PHE A 147 5.56 -5.29 -0.93
C PHE A 147 6.45 -4.60 0.11
N GLU A 148 7.51 -5.26 0.59
CA GLU A 148 8.49 -4.64 1.50
C GLU A 148 9.16 -3.41 0.87
N CYS A 149 9.54 -3.48 -0.41
CA CYS A 149 10.11 -2.34 -1.13
C CYS A 149 9.14 -1.16 -1.22
N ILE A 150 7.86 -1.43 -1.46
CA ILE A 150 6.81 -0.41 -1.48
C ILE A 150 6.68 0.24 -0.09
N HIS A 151 6.69 -0.55 0.99
CA HIS A 151 6.65 -0.04 2.36
C HIS A 151 7.86 0.86 2.68
N VAL A 152 9.07 0.42 2.34
CA VAL A 152 10.32 1.19 2.53
C VAL A 152 10.26 2.52 1.77
N LEU A 153 9.72 2.52 0.55
CA LEU A 153 9.63 3.71 -0.30
C LEU A 153 8.64 4.74 0.27
N VAL A 154 7.50 4.27 0.79
CA VAL A 154 6.52 5.11 1.49
C VAL A 154 7.09 5.66 2.79
N ALA A 155 7.77 4.83 3.59
CA ALA A 155 8.37 5.23 4.87
C ALA A 155 9.52 6.26 4.71
N ARG A 156 10.26 6.25 3.59
CA ARG A 156 11.34 7.20 3.30
C ARG A 156 10.86 8.59 2.87
N ASN A 157 9.59 8.75 2.46
CA ASN A 157 9.13 10.00 1.86
C ASN A 157 8.57 10.99 2.88
N ALA A 158 9.39 11.99 3.23
CA ALA A 158 8.89 13.18 3.93
C ALA A 158 8.11 14.16 3.01
N LEU A 159 8.22 14.07 1.67
CA LEU A 159 7.51 14.88 0.65
C LEU A 159 7.58 14.28 -0.79
N PRO A 160 6.47 14.36 -1.57
CA PRO A 160 5.52 13.27 -1.89
C PRO A 160 6.09 12.17 -2.80
N PRO A 161 5.50 10.95 -2.83
CA PRO A 161 4.22 10.50 -2.18
C PRO A 161 4.35 10.00 -0.72
N ARG A 162 3.31 10.23 0.11
CA ARG A 162 3.26 9.91 1.55
C ARG A 162 2.58 8.58 1.89
N THR A 163 1.90 7.96 0.93
CA THR A 163 1.12 6.71 1.14
C THR A 163 1.31 5.72 -0.01
N VAL A 164 1.00 4.44 0.21
CA VAL A 164 0.98 3.42 -0.85
C VAL A 164 -0.03 3.80 -1.93
N GLY A 165 -1.23 4.26 -1.55
CA GLY A 165 -2.26 4.71 -2.50
C GLY A 165 -1.80 5.86 -3.39
N GLU A 166 -1.22 6.92 -2.82
CA GLU A 166 -0.66 8.05 -3.59
C GLU A 166 0.49 7.61 -4.49
N MET A 167 1.31 6.67 -4.01
CA MET A 167 2.36 6.07 -4.83
C MET A 167 1.77 5.31 -6.01
N LEU A 168 0.75 4.47 -5.79
CA LEU A 168 0.05 3.71 -6.83
C LEU A 168 -0.66 4.63 -7.83
N GLU A 169 -1.33 5.69 -7.38
CA GLU A 169 -1.93 6.70 -8.27
C GLU A 169 -0.88 7.38 -9.17
N SER A 170 0.30 7.68 -8.62
CA SER A 170 1.39 8.27 -9.42
C SER A 170 2.07 7.27 -10.36
N LEU A 171 1.95 5.96 -10.09
CA LEU A 171 2.47 4.88 -10.92
C LEU A 171 1.45 4.40 -11.97
N GLU A 172 0.15 4.55 -11.72
CA GLU A 172 -0.93 4.03 -12.56
C GLU A 172 -0.87 4.51 -14.03
N PRO A 173 -0.52 5.78 -14.34
CA PRO A 173 -0.35 6.20 -15.73
C PRO A 173 0.80 5.51 -16.46
N LEU A 174 1.79 5.00 -15.74
CA LEU A 174 3.00 4.37 -16.28
C LEU A 174 2.93 2.85 -16.22
N THR A 175 2.24 2.30 -15.22
CA THR A 175 2.27 0.87 -14.86
C THR A 175 0.87 0.37 -14.43
N PRO A 176 -0.14 0.47 -15.31
CA PRO A 176 -1.53 0.15 -14.95
C PRO A 176 -1.76 -1.33 -14.61
N ARG A 177 -1.09 -2.28 -15.30
CA ARG A 177 -1.24 -3.72 -15.01
C ARG A 177 -0.66 -4.06 -13.65
N PHE A 178 0.53 -3.56 -13.33
CA PHE A 178 1.21 -3.76 -12.06
C PHE A 178 0.40 -3.16 -10.91
N VAL A 179 -0.10 -1.93 -11.07
CA VAL A 179 -0.99 -1.31 -10.09
C VAL A 179 -2.29 -2.12 -9.93
N GLY A 180 -2.85 -2.63 -11.03
CA GLY A 180 -4.01 -3.52 -11.01
C GLY A 180 -3.73 -4.84 -10.28
N ALA A 181 -2.57 -5.46 -10.54
CA ALA A 181 -2.13 -6.72 -9.94
C ALA A 181 -1.82 -6.55 -8.45
N LEU A 182 -1.16 -5.47 -8.06
CA LEU A 182 -1.00 -5.11 -6.65
C LEU A 182 -2.37 -4.95 -5.99
N ARG A 183 -3.26 -4.14 -6.58
CA ARG A 183 -4.62 -3.98 -6.06
C ARG A 183 -5.33 -5.33 -5.95
N ALA A 184 -5.20 -6.22 -6.93
CA ALA A 184 -5.83 -7.55 -6.91
C ALA A 184 -5.20 -8.52 -5.88
N GLY A 185 -3.87 -8.54 -5.77
CA GLY A 185 -3.11 -9.34 -4.79
C GLY A 185 -3.29 -8.84 -3.35
N LEU A 186 -3.59 -7.55 -3.18
CA LEU A 186 -4.06 -6.95 -1.93
C LEU A 186 -5.47 -7.48 -1.53
N PHE A 187 -6.20 -8.16 -2.43
CA PHE A 187 -7.52 -8.78 -2.23
C PHE A 187 -7.56 -10.32 -2.42
N ALA A 188 -6.43 -11.00 -2.59
CA ALA A 188 -6.44 -12.47 -2.72
C ALA A 188 -6.82 -13.11 -1.36
N PRO A 189 -7.94 -13.86 -1.27
CA PRO A 189 -8.29 -14.55 -0.04
C PRO A 189 -7.25 -15.64 0.25
N TYR A 190 -6.77 -15.69 1.50
CA TYR A 190 -6.06 -16.85 2.02
C TYR A 190 -7.04 -18.02 2.03
N GLU A 191 -6.93 -18.96 1.08
CA GLU A 191 -7.76 -20.17 1.05
C GLU A 191 -7.32 -21.12 2.17
N ASP A 192 -8.05 -21.12 3.28
CA ASP A 192 -8.06 -22.23 4.24
C ASP A 192 -8.95 -23.37 3.68
N PRO A 193 -8.42 -24.59 3.45
CA PRO A 193 -9.20 -25.70 2.89
C PRO A 193 -10.38 -26.17 3.77
N ALA A 194 -10.57 -25.64 4.97
CA ALA A 194 -11.59 -26.08 5.92
C ALA A 194 -12.83 -25.17 6.05
N ALA A 195 -12.88 -24.00 5.44
CA ALA A 195 -13.99 -23.06 5.63
C ALA A 195 -15.05 -23.18 4.50
N GLY A 196 -16.20 -23.76 4.85
CA GLY A 196 -17.36 -23.82 3.97
C GLY A 196 -17.81 -22.43 3.50
N ALA A 197 -18.15 -22.35 2.21
CA ALA A 197 -18.51 -21.14 1.49
C ALA A 197 -19.50 -20.23 2.26
N ALA A 198 -19.09 -18.98 2.48
CA ALA A 198 -19.91 -17.86 2.92
C ALA A 198 -19.92 -16.76 1.82
N PRO A 199 -20.98 -15.93 1.73
CA PRO A 199 -21.44 -15.34 0.48
C PRO A 199 -20.65 -14.10 0.06
N ALA A 200 -20.61 -13.87 -1.26
CA ALA A 200 -20.01 -12.72 -1.92
C ALA A 200 -20.57 -11.38 -1.38
N ALA A 201 -19.77 -10.68 -0.57
CA ALA A 201 -19.95 -9.25 -0.30
C ALA A 201 -19.26 -8.44 -1.42
N SER A 202 -19.81 -7.27 -1.78
CA SER A 202 -19.38 -6.36 -2.88
C SER A 202 -20.08 -6.47 -4.25
N SER A 203 -21.37 -6.83 -4.33
CA SER A 203 -22.14 -6.64 -5.57
C SER A 203 -23.41 -5.82 -5.33
N LEU A 204 -23.54 -4.69 -6.05
CA LEU A 204 -24.83 -3.97 -6.13
C LEU A 204 -25.89 -4.94 -6.68
N PRO A 205 -27.00 -5.21 -5.97
CA PRO A 205 -28.02 -6.14 -6.46
C PRO A 205 -28.57 -5.65 -7.80
N GLU A 206 -28.63 -6.48 -8.83
CA GLU A 206 -29.24 -6.10 -10.11
C GLU A 206 -30.77 -6.05 -9.98
N LEU A 207 -31.33 -4.85 -9.99
CA LEU A 207 -32.77 -4.60 -9.96
C LEU A 207 -33.26 -4.14 -11.33
N THR A 208 -34.46 -4.55 -11.72
CA THR A 208 -35.14 -4.01 -12.91
C THR A 208 -35.58 -2.56 -12.67
N ASP A 209 -35.84 -1.81 -13.73
CA ASP A 209 -36.27 -0.41 -13.61
C ASP A 209 -37.59 -0.28 -12.81
N GLU A 210 -38.52 -1.23 -12.97
CA GLU A 210 -39.75 -1.29 -12.16
C GLU A 210 -39.47 -1.52 -10.66
N GLN A 211 -38.52 -2.38 -10.33
CA GLN A 211 -38.11 -2.61 -8.94
C GLN A 211 -37.47 -1.36 -8.34
N ILE A 212 -36.63 -0.65 -9.11
CA ILE A 212 -36.01 0.61 -8.68
C ILE A 212 -37.08 1.68 -8.43
N ASP A 213 -38.08 1.80 -9.31
CA ASP A 213 -39.18 2.75 -9.14
C ASP A 213 -40.13 2.42 -7.98
N SER A 214 -40.09 1.19 -7.47
CA SER A 214 -40.81 0.80 -6.25
C SER A 214 -40.06 1.14 -4.95
N LEU A 215 -38.76 1.48 -5.02
CA LEU A 215 -37.95 1.83 -3.84
C LEU A 215 -38.34 3.20 -3.25
N PRO A 216 -38.12 3.40 -1.93
CA PRO A 216 -38.24 4.72 -1.29
C PRO A 216 -37.43 5.80 -2.03
N PRO A 217 -37.88 7.07 -2.06
CA PRO A 217 -37.27 8.11 -2.90
C PRO A 217 -35.76 8.29 -2.69
N GLU A 218 -35.31 8.30 -1.43
CA GLU A 218 -33.88 8.44 -1.08
C GLU A 218 -33.06 7.22 -1.55
N VAL A 219 -33.55 6.01 -1.25
CA VAL A 219 -32.90 4.75 -1.66
C VAL A 219 -32.86 4.61 -3.18
N ARG A 220 -33.94 5.01 -3.87
CA ARG A 220 -34.02 5.02 -5.33
C ARG A 220 -32.99 5.94 -5.95
N GLN A 221 -32.83 7.14 -5.40
CA GLN A 221 -31.86 8.12 -5.88
C GLN A 221 -30.43 7.61 -5.70
N THR A 222 -30.10 7.09 -4.52
CA THR A 222 -28.79 6.49 -4.24
C THR A 222 -28.52 5.29 -5.13
N TYR A 223 -29.49 4.38 -5.30
CA TYR A 223 -29.34 3.21 -6.16
C TYR A 223 -29.08 3.62 -7.63
N ARG A 224 -29.81 4.62 -8.15
CA ARG A 224 -29.60 5.14 -9.51
C ARG A 224 -28.24 5.80 -9.68
N GLN A 225 -27.78 6.55 -8.69
CA GLN A 225 -26.44 7.14 -8.68
C GLN A 225 -25.36 6.05 -8.71
N LEU A 226 -25.47 5.04 -7.84
CA LEU A 226 -24.54 3.90 -7.82
C LEU A 226 -24.55 3.15 -9.16
N ARG A 227 -25.72 2.86 -9.74
CA ARG A 227 -25.86 2.17 -11.03
C ARG A 227 -25.27 2.96 -12.20
N ALA A 228 -25.25 4.29 -12.11
CA ALA A 228 -24.68 5.17 -13.15
C ALA A 228 -23.16 5.39 -12.99
N MET A 229 -22.58 5.09 -11.83
CA MET A 229 -21.12 5.18 -11.61
C MET A 229 -20.37 4.17 -12.48
N ASP A 230 -19.12 4.49 -12.81
CA ASP A 230 -18.19 3.53 -13.38
C ASP A 230 -18.10 2.28 -12.48
N PRO A 231 -18.02 1.05 -13.04
CA PRO A 231 -17.96 -0.17 -12.24
C PRO A 231 -16.83 -0.19 -11.21
N VAL A 232 -15.65 0.36 -11.53
CA VAL A 232 -14.50 0.41 -10.62
C VAL A 232 -14.75 1.40 -9.49
N GLU A 233 -15.28 2.59 -9.81
CA GLU A 233 -15.64 3.61 -8.81
C GLU A 233 -16.73 3.11 -7.86
N ARG A 234 -17.72 2.39 -8.39
CA ARG A 234 -18.82 1.81 -7.61
C ARG A 234 -18.32 0.77 -6.62
N VAL A 235 -17.44 -0.14 -7.04
CA VAL A 235 -16.85 -1.16 -6.15
C VAL A 235 -16.06 -0.48 -5.03
N ARG A 236 -15.25 0.53 -5.35
CA ARG A 236 -14.51 1.31 -4.35
C ARG A 236 -15.44 2.00 -3.34
N PHE A 237 -16.50 2.64 -3.82
CA PHE A 237 -17.46 3.33 -2.95
C PHE A 237 -18.19 2.36 -2.01
N LEU A 238 -18.65 1.22 -2.53
CA LEU A 238 -19.33 0.20 -1.72
C LEU A 238 -18.38 -0.42 -0.69
N GLY A 239 -17.15 -0.74 -1.06
CA GLY A 239 -16.13 -1.23 -0.14
C GLY A 239 -15.82 -0.24 0.98
N HIS A 240 -15.65 1.05 0.65
CA HIS A 240 -15.45 2.10 1.64
C HIS A 240 -16.65 2.26 2.59
N ALA A 241 -17.87 2.15 2.07
CA ALA A 241 -19.08 2.21 2.88
C ALA A 241 -19.19 1.03 3.88
N GLU A 242 -18.85 -0.19 3.46
CA GLU A 242 -18.79 -1.36 4.34
C GLU A 242 -17.74 -1.20 5.44
N LEU A 243 -16.55 -0.71 5.07
CA LEU A 243 -15.46 -0.43 5.99
C LEU A 243 -15.83 0.63 7.03
N VAL A 244 -16.40 1.77 6.59
CA VAL A 244 -16.87 2.83 7.48
C VAL A 244 -17.97 2.32 8.41
N SER A 245 -18.90 1.51 7.89
CA SER A 245 -19.94 0.88 8.70
C SER A 245 -19.36 -0.02 9.80
N ALA A 246 -18.33 -0.80 9.47
CA ALA A 246 -17.65 -1.65 10.46
C ALA A 246 -16.92 -0.83 11.54
N VAL A 247 -16.30 0.29 11.18
CA VAL A 247 -15.70 1.21 12.17
C VAL A 247 -16.76 1.74 13.14
N TRP A 248 -17.91 2.21 12.64
CA TRP A 248 -18.98 2.68 13.51
C TRP A 248 -19.62 1.58 14.36
N ALA A 249 -19.78 0.39 13.80
CA ALA A 249 -20.27 -0.78 14.52
C ALA A 249 -19.37 -1.18 15.70
N PHE A 250 -18.11 -0.77 15.71
CA PHE A 250 -17.22 -0.90 16.87
C PHE A 250 -17.22 0.35 17.76
N LEU A 251 -16.98 1.54 17.18
CA LEU A 251 -16.76 2.75 17.97
C LEU A 251 -17.99 3.20 18.74
N THR A 252 -19.19 3.05 18.17
CA THR A 252 -20.42 3.49 18.84
C THR A 252 -20.67 2.68 20.13
N PRO A 253 -20.74 1.33 20.12
CA PRO A 253 -20.90 0.56 21.35
C PRO A 253 -19.78 0.83 22.38
N VAL A 254 -18.53 0.90 21.93
CA VAL A 254 -17.38 1.07 22.83
C VAL A 254 -17.34 2.45 23.47
N CYS A 255 -17.43 3.51 22.67
CA CYS A 255 -17.17 4.86 23.15
C CYS A 255 -18.43 5.63 23.52
N VAL A 256 -19.61 5.29 22.97
CA VAL A 256 -20.89 5.88 23.40
C VAL A 256 -21.46 5.05 24.54
N ASP A 257 -21.70 3.76 24.32
CA ASP A 257 -22.41 2.91 25.29
C ASP A 257 -21.48 2.36 26.39
N GLY A 258 -20.17 2.30 26.13
CA GLY A 258 -19.19 1.74 27.06
C GLY A 258 -19.16 0.21 27.07
N ASP A 259 -19.67 -0.42 26.00
CA ASP A 259 -19.82 -1.86 25.84
C ASP A 259 -18.83 -2.38 24.80
N LEU A 260 -17.65 -2.81 25.27
CA LEU A 260 -16.65 -3.45 24.44
C LEU A 260 -16.96 -4.93 24.26
N TRP A 261 -17.62 -5.55 25.24
CA TRP A 261 -17.94 -6.97 25.25
C TRP A 261 -18.78 -7.39 24.04
N SER A 262 -19.86 -6.65 23.74
CA SER A 262 -20.76 -7.01 22.63
C SER A 262 -20.10 -6.95 21.26
N VAL A 263 -19.05 -6.15 21.11
CA VAL A 263 -18.31 -5.96 19.85
C VAL A 263 -16.91 -6.53 19.88
N TRP A 264 -16.54 -7.26 20.93
CA TRP A 264 -15.25 -7.92 21.03
C TRP A 264 -14.95 -8.90 19.87
N PRO A 265 -15.93 -9.62 19.31
CA PRO A 265 -15.72 -10.41 18.09
C PRO A 265 -15.36 -9.58 16.86
N ASN A 266 -15.64 -8.27 16.85
CA ASN A 266 -15.26 -7.35 15.77
C ASN A 266 -13.82 -6.82 15.93
N VAL A 267 -13.12 -7.21 16.99
CA VAL A 267 -11.71 -6.89 17.21
C VAL A 267 -10.85 -7.99 16.61
N ASP A 268 -9.80 -7.62 15.90
CA ASP A 268 -8.84 -8.55 15.33
C ASP A 268 -8.21 -9.45 16.42
N PRO A 269 -8.09 -10.77 16.19
CA PRO A 269 -7.54 -11.69 17.20
C PRO A 269 -6.16 -11.28 17.73
N GLU A 270 -5.27 -10.78 16.87
CA GLU A 270 -3.92 -10.35 17.30
C GLU A 270 -4.03 -9.11 18.17
N PHE A 271 -4.92 -8.18 17.82
CA PHE A 271 -5.13 -6.98 18.62
C PHE A 271 -5.74 -7.30 19.99
N ARG A 272 -6.65 -8.27 20.07
CA ARG A 272 -7.19 -8.77 21.35
C ARG A 272 -6.09 -9.29 22.27
N VAL A 273 -5.14 -10.05 21.72
CA VAL A 273 -3.98 -10.56 22.46
C VAL A 273 -3.13 -9.41 22.99
N VAL A 274 -2.80 -8.42 22.15
CA VAL A 274 -2.00 -7.25 22.56
C VAL A 274 -2.70 -6.46 23.68
N LEU A 275 -4.00 -6.18 23.54
CA LEU A 275 -4.77 -5.48 24.57
C LEU A 275 -4.79 -6.24 25.90
N ALA A 276 -4.97 -7.57 25.85
CA ALA A 276 -4.99 -8.44 27.02
C ALA A 276 -3.62 -8.52 27.71
N GLN A 277 -2.54 -8.76 26.95
CA GLN A 277 -1.19 -8.84 27.48
C GLN A 277 -0.74 -7.52 28.09
N LYS A 278 -1.00 -6.40 27.40
CA LYS A 278 -0.69 -5.07 27.92
C LYS A 278 -1.42 -4.79 29.24
N TRP A 279 -2.71 -5.13 29.31
CA TRP A 279 -3.48 -4.95 30.54
C TRP A 279 -2.92 -5.81 31.69
N VAL A 280 -2.56 -7.06 31.42
CA VAL A 280 -1.92 -7.94 32.40
C VAL A 280 -0.57 -7.38 32.88
N GLN A 281 0.26 -6.88 31.96
CA GLN A 281 1.55 -6.26 32.28
C GLN A 281 1.37 -5.02 33.17
N ASP A 282 0.44 -4.14 32.81
CA ASP A 282 0.14 -2.91 33.56
C ASP A 282 -0.45 -3.21 34.96
N ASN A 283 -0.98 -4.42 35.18
CA ASN A 283 -1.57 -4.87 36.45
C ASN A 283 -0.79 -6.03 37.13
N HIS A 284 0.42 -6.35 36.69
CA HIS A 284 1.15 -7.56 37.08
C HIS A 284 1.31 -7.72 38.60
N TYR A 285 1.54 -6.62 39.33
CA TYR A 285 1.69 -6.63 40.78
C TYR A 285 0.41 -7.12 41.46
N GLN A 286 -0.74 -6.52 41.10
CA GLN A 286 -2.02 -6.88 41.68
C GLN A 286 -2.42 -8.31 41.32
N MET A 287 -2.16 -8.72 40.08
CA MET A 287 -2.42 -10.09 39.63
C MET A 287 -1.64 -11.13 40.43
N THR A 288 -0.37 -10.84 40.74
CA THR A 288 0.47 -11.72 41.56
C THR A 288 -0.03 -11.81 42.99
N VAL A 289 -0.42 -10.67 43.58
CA VAL A 289 -0.96 -10.60 44.95
C VAL A 289 -2.26 -11.41 45.08
N ASP A 290 -3.13 -11.32 44.08
CA ASP A 290 -4.41 -12.02 44.05
C ASP A 290 -4.30 -13.49 43.60
N GLY A 291 -3.09 -13.97 43.27
CA GLY A 291 -2.82 -15.36 42.89
C GLY A 291 -3.24 -15.74 41.47
N TRP A 292 -3.39 -14.77 40.57
CA TRP A 292 -3.70 -15.00 39.17
C TRP A 292 -2.46 -15.33 38.34
N ASP A 293 -2.57 -16.30 37.44
CA ASP A 293 -1.58 -16.50 36.37
C ASP A 293 -1.84 -15.51 35.23
N GLY A 294 -0.92 -14.56 35.04
CA GLY A 294 -1.02 -13.54 34.01
C GLY A 294 -1.17 -14.10 32.58
N HIS A 295 -0.52 -15.20 32.26
CA HIS A 295 -0.62 -15.79 30.92
C HIS A 295 -2.00 -16.40 30.69
N ALA A 296 -2.50 -17.15 31.67
CA ALA A 296 -3.83 -17.75 31.62
C ALA A 296 -4.93 -16.68 31.54
N VAL A 297 -4.79 -15.59 32.31
CA VAL A 297 -5.72 -14.46 32.25
C VAL A 297 -5.68 -13.76 30.89
N ALA A 298 -4.48 -13.47 30.35
CA ALA A 298 -4.37 -12.84 29.04
C ALA A 298 -5.03 -13.68 27.94
N ALA A 299 -4.79 -15.00 27.94
CA ALA A 299 -5.43 -15.92 27.01
C ALA A 299 -6.96 -15.95 27.16
N ALA A 300 -7.48 -15.95 28.40
CA ALA A 300 -8.92 -15.93 28.67
C ALA A 300 -9.61 -14.64 28.22
N LEU A 301 -8.94 -13.49 28.37
CA LEU A 301 -9.46 -12.18 27.94
C LEU A 301 -9.38 -12.00 26.42
N ALA A 302 -8.37 -12.57 25.75
CA ALA A 302 -8.20 -12.46 24.30
C ALA A 302 -9.19 -13.32 23.49
N GLY A 303 -9.86 -14.28 24.13
CA GLY A 303 -10.86 -15.14 23.51
C GLY A 303 -12.02 -14.35 22.88
N PRO A 304 -12.72 -14.89 21.86
CA PRO A 304 -13.81 -14.19 21.16
C PRO A 304 -15.04 -13.91 22.04
N THR A 305 -15.26 -14.73 23.06
CA THR A 305 -16.34 -14.58 24.05
C THR A 305 -15.72 -14.68 25.45
N PRO A 306 -15.10 -13.61 25.94
CA PRO A 306 -14.35 -13.64 27.20
C PRO A 306 -15.32 -13.83 28.35
N ASN A 307 -15.07 -14.87 29.14
CA ASN A 307 -15.85 -15.23 30.32
C ASN A 307 -14.91 -15.32 31.54
N HIS A 308 -14.23 -14.22 31.82
CA HIS A 308 -13.28 -14.12 32.93
C HIS A 308 -13.74 -13.04 33.92
N PRO A 309 -13.65 -13.24 35.25
CA PRO A 309 -14.09 -12.24 36.23
C PRO A 309 -13.43 -10.86 36.07
N LEU A 310 -12.18 -10.84 35.59
CA LEU A 310 -11.43 -9.59 35.36
C LEU A 310 -11.86 -8.82 34.10
N TRP A 311 -12.78 -9.36 33.28
CA TRP A 311 -13.27 -8.68 32.07
C TRP A 311 -13.82 -7.29 32.35
N VAL A 312 -14.62 -7.13 33.41
CA VAL A 312 -15.22 -5.83 33.78
C VAL A 312 -14.16 -4.76 34.06
N HIS A 313 -13.00 -5.16 34.60
CA HIS A 313 -11.89 -4.24 34.84
C HIS A 313 -11.09 -3.96 33.55
N PHE A 314 -10.88 -4.99 32.74
CA PHE A 314 -10.25 -4.89 31.42
C PHE A 314 -11.01 -3.93 30.50
N GLU A 315 -12.31 -4.17 30.31
CA GLU A 315 -13.19 -3.36 29.47
C GLU A 315 -13.20 -1.90 29.92
N ARG A 316 -13.42 -1.65 31.21
CA ARG A 316 -13.47 -0.28 31.76
C ARG A 316 -12.18 0.50 31.48
N VAL A 317 -11.00 -0.15 31.56
CA VAL A 317 -9.72 0.51 31.30
C VAL A 317 -9.57 0.84 29.82
N HIS A 318 -9.87 -0.11 28.92
CA HIS A 318 -9.73 0.10 27.47
C HIS A 318 -10.77 1.07 26.91
N VAL A 319 -12.04 0.95 27.31
CA VAL A 319 -13.09 1.93 26.97
C VAL A 319 -12.67 3.35 27.37
N ARG A 320 -12.10 3.52 28.57
CA ARG A 320 -11.58 4.82 29.01
C ARG A 320 -10.43 5.28 28.13
N SER A 321 -9.49 4.40 27.80
CA SER A 321 -8.34 4.73 26.95
C SER A 321 -8.77 5.14 25.53
N PHE A 322 -9.68 4.40 24.91
CA PHE A 322 -10.21 4.72 23.58
C PHE A 322 -10.95 6.07 23.56
N ARG A 323 -11.78 6.35 24.57
CA ARG A 323 -12.43 7.66 24.72
C ARG A 323 -11.46 8.83 24.86
N THR A 324 -10.25 8.60 25.39
CA THR A 324 -9.23 9.67 25.48
C THR A 324 -8.51 9.93 24.16
N MET A 325 -8.52 8.97 23.23
CA MET A 325 -7.89 9.11 21.91
C MET A 325 -8.83 9.75 20.88
N LEU A 326 -10.13 9.70 21.13
CA LEU A 326 -11.17 10.12 20.18
C LEU A 326 -11.78 11.48 20.60
N PRO A 327 -12.26 12.27 19.63
CA PRO A 327 -13.07 13.46 19.93
C PRO A 327 -14.43 13.08 20.53
N ASP A 328 -15.21 14.09 20.93
CA ASP A 328 -16.58 13.87 21.43
C ASP A 328 -17.41 13.12 20.36
N PRO A 329 -18.10 12.01 20.71
CA PRO A 329 -18.96 11.29 19.77
C PRO A 329 -20.00 12.15 19.06
N ALA A 330 -20.46 13.24 19.67
CA ALA A 330 -21.40 14.17 19.07
C ALA A 330 -20.82 14.94 17.87
N THR A 331 -19.49 14.97 17.72
CA THR A 331 -18.78 15.73 16.69
C THR A 331 -17.93 14.86 15.79
N TRP A 332 -18.14 13.54 15.79
CA TRP A 332 -17.40 12.63 14.95
C TRP A 332 -17.65 12.85 13.45
N GLY A 333 -16.56 12.95 12.71
CA GLY A 333 -16.51 12.66 11.29
C GLY A 333 -15.52 11.54 11.01
N ILE A 334 -15.60 10.99 9.80
CA ILE A 334 -14.65 9.99 9.31
C ILE A 334 -14.17 10.38 7.92
N SER A 335 -12.93 10.00 7.59
CA SER A 335 -12.36 10.28 6.28
C SER A 335 -13.22 9.71 5.14
N SER A 336 -13.38 10.49 4.08
CA SER A 336 -14.14 10.12 2.88
C SER A 336 -13.44 9.06 2.02
N ALA A 337 -12.17 8.78 2.32
CA ALA A 337 -11.39 7.70 1.75
C ALA A 337 -10.63 6.99 2.88
N ALA A 338 -10.43 5.69 2.71
CA ALA A 338 -9.53 4.90 3.53
C ALA A 338 -8.13 4.89 2.92
N ARG A 339 -7.12 4.78 3.77
CA ARG A 339 -5.73 4.63 3.37
C ARG A 339 -5.34 3.16 3.50
N MET A 340 -5.01 2.53 2.39
CA MET A 340 -4.47 1.17 2.43
C MET A 340 -3.09 1.15 3.12
N VAL A 341 -2.96 0.27 4.11
CA VAL A 341 -1.72 0.07 4.89
C VAL A 341 -0.99 -1.18 4.40
N ALA A 342 -1.71 -2.28 4.19
CA ALA A 342 -1.18 -3.57 3.71
C ALA A 342 -2.31 -4.37 3.01
N PRO A 343 -2.04 -5.53 2.38
CA PRO A 343 -3.09 -6.42 1.87
C PRO A 343 -4.19 -6.69 2.89
N GLY A 344 -5.44 -6.38 2.53
CA GLY A 344 -6.59 -6.49 3.44
C GLY A 344 -6.50 -5.64 4.70
N VAL A 345 -5.60 -4.64 4.80
CA VAL A 345 -5.48 -3.75 5.96
C VAL A 345 -5.61 -2.29 5.52
N GLU A 346 -6.62 -1.61 6.06
CA GLU A 346 -6.94 -0.22 5.72
C GLU A 346 -7.06 0.64 6.98
N ALA A 347 -6.64 1.90 6.87
CA ALA A 347 -6.73 2.89 7.92
C ALA A 347 -7.81 3.94 7.57
N LEU A 348 -8.70 4.19 8.51
CA LEU A 348 -9.63 5.32 8.49
C LEU A 348 -9.24 6.33 9.56
N TYR A 349 -9.62 7.58 9.36
CA TYR A 349 -9.32 8.64 10.31
C TYR A 349 -10.61 9.19 10.90
N VAL A 350 -10.75 9.09 12.22
CA VAL A 350 -11.82 9.74 12.97
C VAL A 350 -11.34 11.11 13.42
N LEU A 351 -12.19 12.12 13.24
CA LEU A 351 -11.84 13.51 13.48
C LEU A 351 -13.01 14.30 14.05
N ASP A 352 -12.70 15.44 14.64
CA ASP A 352 -13.69 16.39 15.13
C ASP A 352 -14.16 17.30 13.98
N VAL A 353 -15.44 17.23 13.63
CA VAL A 353 -16.06 18.07 12.60
C VAL A 353 -16.81 19.27 13.16
N SER A 354 -16.71 19.57 14.45
CA SER A 354 -17.39 20.72 15.08
C SER A 354 -17.00 22.06 14.45
N THR A 355 -15.80 22.17 13.90
CA THR A 355 -15.31 23.37 13.21
C THR A 355 -15.36 23.26 11.68
N LEU A 356 -16.03 22.25 11.13
CA LEU A 356 -16.12 22.04 9.69
C LEU A 356 -17.18 22.99 9.10
N GLU A 357 -16.74 24.04 8.40
CA GLU A 357 -17.64 24.94 7.68
C GLU A 357 -17.83 24.46 6.23
N GLY A 358 -19.09 24.25 5.82
CA GLY A 358 -19.41 23.92 4.42
C GLY A 358 -18.95 22.53 3.95
N GLY A 359 -18.59 21.63 4.86
CA GLY A 359 -18.21 20.25 4.53
C GLY A 359 -16.80 20.08 3.98
N LEU A 360 -15.98 21.14 3.92
CA LEU A 360 -14.62 21.11 3.40
C LEU A 360 -13.63 21.72 4.38
N TRP A 361 -12.51 21.02 4.59
CA TRP A 361 -11.40 21.54 5.39
C TRP A 361 -10.51 22.47 4.56
N GLN A 362 -9.98 23.52 5.18
CA GLN A 362 -9.01 24.38 4.53
C GLN A 362 -7.67 23.63 4.33
N PRO A 363 -7.07 23.69 3.13
CA PRO A 363 -5.77 23.08 2.90
C PRO A 363 -4.70 23.61 3.87
N ASN A 364 -3.84 22.71 4.37
CA ASN A 364 -2.74 22.98 5.30
C ASN A 364 -3.12 23.41 6.73
N ASP A 365 -4.40 23.29 7.12
CA ASP A 365 -4.80 23.46 8.52
C ASP A 365 -4.57 22.13 9.29
N PRO A 366 -3.62 22.06 10.23
CA PRO A 366 -3.31 20.82 10.93
C PRO A 366 -4.46 20.43 11.86
N ARG A 367 -4.87 19.16 11.80
CA ARG A 367 -5.93 18.60 12.63
C ARG A 367 -5.48 17.34 13.33
N TYR A 368 -5.93 17.17 14.56
CA TYR A 368 -5.81 15.91 15.26
C TYR A 368 -6.79 14.93 14.66
N VAL A 369 -6.28 13.77 14.28
CA VAL A 369 -7.05 12.64 13.78
C VAL A 369 -6.68 11.40 14.56
N CYS A 370 -7.65 10.54 14.80
CA CYS A 370 -7.44 9.24 15.42
C CYS A 370 -7.51 8.16 14.33
N PRO A 371 -6.38 7.50 14.00
CA PRO A 371 -6.41 6.42 13.03
C PRO A 371 -7.11 5.18 13.62
N VAL A 372 -7.92 4.53 12.79
CA VAL A 372 -8.56 3.24 13.05
C VAL A 372 -8.04 2.28 12.00
N LEU A 373 -7.20 1.35 12.40
CA LEU A 373 -6.65 0.33 11.51
C LEU A 373 -7.62 -0.85 11.47
N MET A 374 -8.03 -1.25 10.28
CA MET A 374 -9.02 -2.28 10.02
C MET A 374 -8.38 -3.40 9.20
N ARG A 375 -8.71 -4.66 9.49
CA ARG A 375 -8.29 -5.81 8.69
C ARG A 375 -9.50 -6.57 8.17
N PHE A 376 -9.50 -6.88 6.88
CA PHE A 376 -10.50 -7.71 6.24
C PHE A 376 -10.15 -9.18 6.44
N VAL A 377 -11.04 -9.93 7.09
CA VAL A 377 -10.88 -11.35 7.42
C VAL A 377 -12.23 -12.03 7.21
N ASP A 378 -12.24 -13.11 6.43
CA ASP A 378 -13.44 -13.93 6.19
C ASP A 378 -14.69 -13.13 5.80
N GLY A 379 -14.54 -12.14 4.91
CA GLY A 379 -15.64 -11.32 4.42
C GLY A 379 -16.08 -10.20 5.38
N ARG A 380 -15.33 -9.94 6.46
CA ARG A 380 -15.66 -8.94 7.48
C ARG A 380 -14.47 -8.06 7.83
N TRP A 381 -14.74 -6.79 8.10
CA TRP A 381 -13.76 -5.86 8.64
C TRP A 381 -13.68 -5.98 10.17
N LEU A 382 -12.48 -6.18 10.68
CA LEU A 382 -12.15 -6.24 12.11
C LEU A 382 -11.23 -5.09 12.50
N VAL A 383 -11.39 -4.58 13.71
CA VAL A 383 -10.52 -3.52 14.25
C VAL A 383 -9.19 -4.11 14.65
N ARG A 384 -8.13 -3.73 13.93
CA ARG A 384 -6.76 -4.20 14.12
C ARG A 384 -5.92 -3.27 15.00
N ASN A 385 -6.22 -1.98 15.02
CA ASN A 385 -5.59 -1.03 15.94
C ASN A 385 -6.42 0.25 16.08
N LEU A 386 -6.22 0.98 17.17
CA LEU A 386 -6.82 2.30 17.40
C LEU A 386 -5.75 3.27 17.92
N GLY A 387 -5.65 4.45 17.31
CA GLY A 387 -4.70 5.50 17.70
C GLY A 387 -3.29 5.32 17.12
N SER A 388 -3.01 4.22 16.43
CA SER A 388 -1.79 4.02 15.64
C SER A 388 -2.11 3.35 14.30
N GLU A 389 -1.30 3.68 13.30
CA GLU A 389 -1.32 3.06 11.98
C GLU A 389 -0.39 1.86 11.86
N GLU A 390 0.44 1.64 12.89
CA GLU A 390 1.36 0.51 12.95
C GLU A 390 0.61 -0.77 13.30
N ASN A 391 1.15 -1.90 12.84
CA ASN A 391 0.66 -3.19 13.29
C ASN A 391 0.76 -3.29 14.82
N PRO A 392 -0.24 -3.89 15.49
CA PRO A 392 -0.20 -4.05 16.93
C PRO A 392 1.00 -4.92 17.30
N ALA A 393 1.98 -4.32 17.97
CA ALA A 393 3.17 -5.02 18.46
C ALA A 393 2.97 -5.39 19.93
N ILE A 394 3.41 -6.60 20.30
CA ILE A 394 3.54 -6.99 21.70
C ILE A 394 4.73 -6.20 22.26
N PRO A 395 4.59 -5.42 23.35
CA PRO A 395 5.74 -4.85 24.02
C PRO A 395 6.65 -5.99 24.49
N ASN A 396 7.92 -5.95 24.10
CA ASN A 396 8.95 -6.91 24.53
C ASN A 396 9.07 -7.02 26.06
#